data_AF-A0AA47P0T7-F1
#
_entry.id   AF-A0AA47P0T7-F1
#
_cell.length_a   1.000
_cell.length_b   1.000
_cell.length_c   1.000
_cell.angle_alpha   90.00
_cell.angle_beta   90.00
_cell.angle_gamma   90.00
#
_symmetry.space_group_name_H-M   'P 1'
#
loop_
_entity.id
_entity.type
_entity.pdbx_description
1 polymer ?
#
loop_
_entity_poly.entity_id
_entity_poly.type
_entity_poly.pdbx_seq_one_letter_code
_entity_poly.pdbx_strand_id
1 'polypeptide(L)'
;MSEARKRTRVDNMNKVDHLLEHRFETLSLEEKLEVKRLGPHHPRDIAISQTAGKNNRAFNVEWFAKKKWLTASIQKKALFCFPCLLFGGSGGEVTWSRTGYKDLKHLSERITKHESSNSHLDNAVKLGLFGWVNVAVQIGSAYRRGIDEHNRQVEENRTLPRAVFRYPYFHEYT
;
A
#
# COMPACT_ATOMS: atom_id res chain seq x y z
N MET A 1 7.61 -24.30 16.55
CA MET A 1 6.33 -23.64 16.17
C MET A 1 6.39 -23.34 14.67
N SER A 2 5.69 -24.15 13.86
CA SER A 2 6.01 -24.45 12.45
C SER A 2 5.77 -23.32 11.42
N GLU A 3 6.57 -23.29 10.35
CA GLU A 3 6.40 -22.49 9.11
C GLU A 3 4.93 -22.43 8.64
N ALA A 4 4.22 -23.55 8.72
CA ALA A 4 2.84 -23.66 8.30
C ALA A 4 1.93 -22.67 9.05
N ARG A 5 2.12 -22.52 10.37
CA ARG A 5 1.31 -21.63 11.22
C ARG A 5 1.59 -20.15 10.95
N LYS A 6 2.85 -19.81 10.58
CA LYS A 6 3.21 -18.47 10.09
C LYS A 6 2.55 -18.19 8.74
N ARG A 7 2.58 -19.15 7.82
CA ARG A 7 1.97 -19.01 6.48
C ARG A 7 0.45 -18.84 6.53
N THR A 8 -0.26 -19.60 7.39
CA THR A 8 -1.71 -19.42 7.56
C THR A 8 -2.07 -18.05 8.16
N ARG A 9 -1.20 -17.51 9.04
CA ARG A 9 -1.40 -16.17 9.62
C ARG A 9 -1.25 -15.09 8.55
N VAL A 10 -0.24 -15.20 7.69
CA VAL A 10 0.01 -14.26 6.58
C VAL A 10 -1.13 -14.31 5.54
N ASP A 11 -1.57 -15.50 5.13
CA ASP A 11 -2.66 -15.67 4.16
C ASP A 11 -4.03 -15.15 4.66
N ASN A 12 -4.16 -14.89 5.97
CA ASN A 12 -5.37 -14.32 6.56
C ASN A 12 -5.37 -12.78 6.58
N MET A 13 -4.22 -12.13 6.37
CA MET A 13 -4.09 -10.68 6.60
C MET A 13 -4.80 -9.83 5.55
N ASN A 14 -4.84 -10.28 4.29
CA ASN A 14 -5.52 -9.57 3.19
C ASN A 14 -7.00 -9.95 3.04
N LYS A 15 -7.51 -10.88 3.87
CA LYS A 15 -8.93 -11.24 3.85
C LYS A 15 -9.75 -10.06 4.32
N VAL A 16 -10.84 -9.80 3.61
CA VAL A 16 -11.74 -8.69 3.92
C VAL A 16 -12.25 -8.78 5.36
N ASP A 17 -12.59 -9.99 5.81
CA ASP A 17 -13.09 -10.21 7.17
C ASP A 17 -12.07 -9.75 8.23
N HIS A 18 -10.80 -10.10 8.05
CA HIS A 18 -9.71 -9.67 8.93
C HIS A 18 -9.50 -8.16 8.89
N LEU A 19 -9.52 -7.55 7.70
CA LEU A 19 -9.32 -6.10 7.51
C LEU A 19 -10.51 -5.24 8.01
N LEU A 20 -11.69 -5.84 8.15
CA LEU A 20 -12.85 -5.19 8.76
C LEU A 20 -12.80 -5.23 10.28
N GLU A 21 -12.28 -6.31 10.85
CA GLU A 21 -12.05 -6.44 12.30
C GLU A 21 -10.83 -5.63 12.77
N HIS A 22 -9.74 -5.68 12.00
CA HIS A 22 -8.47 -5.02 12.28
C HIS A 22 -8.26 -3.91 11.28
N ARG A 23 -8.58 -2.69 11.70
CA ARG A 23 -8.44 -1.48 10.88
C ARG A 23 -7.03 -1.39 10.30
N PHE A 24 -6.93 -1.23 8.98
CA PHE A 24 -5.64 -1.14 8.31
C PHE A 24 -4.74 -0.07 8.92
N GLU A 25 -5.32 1.04 9.39
CA GLU A 25 -4.62 2.15 10.02
C GLU A 25 -3.87 1.74 11.30
N THR A 26 -4.36 0.74 12.05
CA THR A 26 -3.78 0.30 13.32
C THR A 26 -2.69 -0.75 13.16
N LEU A 27 -2.51 -1.31 11.96
CA LEU A 27 -1.47 -2.30 11.68
C LEU A 27 -0.07 -1.66 11.68
N SER A 28 0.96 -2.47 12.00
CA SER A 28 2.36 -2.05 11.86
C SER A 28 2.73 -1.81 10.39
N LEU A 29 3.84 -1.09 10.15
CA LEU A 29 4.28 -0.81 8.78
C LEU A 29 4.58 -2.11 8.01
N GLU A 30 5.23 -3.08 8.65
CA GLU A 30 5.54 -4.39 8.04
C GLU A 30 4.26 -5.12 7.64
N GLU A 31 3.26 -5.17 8.53
CA GLU A 31 1.97 -5.80 8.24
C GLU A 31 1.22 -5.08 7.11
N LYS A 32 1.26 -3.75 7.08
CA LYS A 32 0.64 -2.95 6.00
C LYS A 32 1.30 -3.23 4.64
N LEU A 33 2.62 -3.34 4.61
CA LEU A 33 3.37 -3.67 3.40
C LEU A 33 3.04 -5.09 2.94
N GLU A 34 2.88 -6.03 3.86
CA GLU A 34 2.50 -7.41 3.53
C GLU A 34 1.08 -7.50 2.97
N VAL A 35 0.12 -6.79 3.56
CA VAL A 35 -1.25 -6.67 3.00
C VAL A 35 -1.20 -6.13 1.57
N LYS A 36 -0.39 -5.10 1.31
CA LYS A 36 -0.19 -4.58 -0.06
C LYS A 36 0.42 -5.64 -0.99
N ARG A 37 1.43 -6.38 -0.53
CA ARG A 37 2.12 -7.41 -1.31
C ARG A 37 1.20 -8.57 -1.71
N LEU A 38 0.36 -9.01 -0.78
CA LEU A 38 -0.65 -10.06 -1.02
C LEU A 38 -1.75 -9.59 -1.97
N GLY A 39 -2.09 -8.30 -1.91
CA GLY A 39 -3.12 -7.71 -2.75
C GLY A 39 -4.53 -8.22 -2.40
N PRO A 40 -5.51 -7.98 -3.28
CA PRO A 40 -6.90 -8.35 -3.07
C PRO A 40 -7.10 -9.86 -2.94
N HIS A 41 -7.83 -10.30 -1.92
CA HIS A 41 -8.17 -11.72 -1.75
C HIS A 41 -9.33 -12.10 -2.68
N HIS A 42 -9.13 -13.10 -3.53
CA HIS A 42 -10.15 -13.62 -4.46
C HIS A 42 -10.56 -15.06 -4.07
N PRO A 43 -11.53 -15.21 -3.15
CA PRO A 43 -12.00 -16.53 -2.75
C PRO A 43 -12.68 -17.26 -3.90
N ARG A 44 -12.29 -18.51 -4.16
CA ARG A 44 -12.88 -19.36 -5.21
C ARG A 44 -14.23 -19.94 -4.81
N ASP A 45 -14.44 -20.12 -3.52
CA ASP A 45 -15.61 -20.69 -2.86
C ASP A 45 -16.66 -19.64 -2.46
N ILE A 46 -16.59 -18.43 -3.05
CA ILE A 46 -17.50 -17.34 -2.74
C ILE A 46 -18.91 -17.62 -3.28
N ALA A 47 -19.88 -17.74 -2.37
CA ALA A 47 -21.28 -17.99 -2.71
C ALA A 47 -22.14 -16.75 -2.40
N ILE A 48 -22.08 -15.74 -3.27
CA ILE A 48 -22.96 -14.57 -3.22
C ILE A 48 -24.11 -14.81 -4.20
N SER A 49 -25.34 -14.81 -3.69
CA SER A 49 -26.55 -14.97 -4.48
C SER A 49 -27.59 -13.91 -4.12
N GLN A 50 -28.35 -13.47 -5.12
CA GLN A 50 -29.44 -12.51 -4.99
C GLN A 50 -30.71 -13.12 -5.59
N THR A 51 -31.70 -13.36 -4.74
CA THR A 51 -33.03 -13.81 -5.16
C THR A 51 -33.95 -12.60 -5.34
N ALA A 52 -34.59 -12.49 -6.50
CA ALA A 52 -35.57 -11.45 -6.80
C ALA A 52 -36.81 -12.10 -7.44
N GLY A 53 -37.83 -12.37 -6.62
CA GLY A 53 -39.00 -13.15 -7.04
C GLY A 53 -38.59 -14.56 -7.45
N LYS A 54 -38.93 -14.96 -8.69
CA LYS A 54 -38.56 -16.26 -9.27
C LYS A 54 -37.13 -16.32 -9.82
N ASN A 55 -36.45 -15.18 -9.93
CA ASN A 55 -35.12 -15.11 -10.52
C ASN A 55 -34.05 -15.22 -9.44
N ASN A 56 -33.08 -16.11 -9.64
CA ASN A 56 -31.88 -16.21 -8.81
C ASN A 56 -30.65 -15.80 -9.62
N ARG A 57 -29.83 -14.90 -9.09
CA ARG A 57 -28.56 -14.49 -9.67
C ARG A 57 -27.43 -14.88 -8.73
N ALA A 58 -26.39 -15.50 -9.26
CA ALA A 58 -25.16 -15.80 -8.53
C ALA A 58 -24.02 -14.90 -9.02
N PHE A 59 -23.09 -14.58 -8.13
CA PHE A 59 -21.90 -13.83 -8.49
C PHE A 59 -20.98 -14.67 -9.39
N ASN A 60 -20.55 -14.08 -10.51
CA ASN A 60 -19.59 -14.70 -11.40
C ASN A 60 -18.15 -14.34 -10.98
N VAL A 61 -17.34 -15.34 -10.60
CA VAL A 61 -15.95 -15.17 -10.16
C VAL A 61 -15.02 -14.54 -11.21
N GLU A 62 -15.38 -14.59 -12.50
CA GLU A 62 -14.64 -13.90 -13.57
C GLU A 62 -14.55 -12.37 -13.37
N TRP A 63 -15.44 -11.79 -12.56
CA TRP A 63 -15.36 -10.38 -12.20
C TRP A 63 -14.05 -10.02 -11.52
N PHE A 64 -13.43 -10.93 -10.76
CA PHE A 64 -12.12 -10.71 -10.16
C PHE A 64 -11.00 -10.57 -11.20
N ALA A 65 -11.10 -11.31 -12.31
CA ALA A 65 -10.15 -11.16 -13.42
C ALA A 65 -10.35 -9.83 -14.16
N LYS A 66 -11.61 -9.40 -14.34
CA LYS A 66 -11.96 -8.14 -15.01
C LYS A 66 -11.59 -6.91 -14.19
N LYS A 67 -11.74 -6.97 -12.87
CA LYS A 67 -11.56 -5.85 -11.95
C LYS A 67 -10.59 -6.25 -10.84
N LYS A 68 -9.30 -6.03 -11.11
CA LYS A 68 -8.21 -6.43 -10.21
C LYS A 68 -8.30 -5.85 -8.80
N TRP A 69 -9.01 -4.74 -8.59
CA TRP A 69 -9.22 -4.11 -7.28
C TRP A 69 -10.36 -4.74 -6.47
N LEU A 70 -11.21 -5.53 -7.11
CA LEU A 70 -12.42 -6.11 -6.51
C LEU A 70 -12.06 -7.27 -5.59
N THR A 71 -12.64 -7.30 -4.40
CA THR A 71 -12.47 -8.42 -3.46
C THR A 71 -13.82 -8.77 -2.82
N ALA A 72 -13.86 -9.87 -2.06
CA ALA A 72 -15.08 -10.34 -1.43
C ALA A 72 -14.82 -10.86 -0.02
N SER A 73 -15.83 -10.70 0.83
CA SER A 73 -15.92 -11.33 2.14
C SER A 73 -16.80 -12.57 2.05
N ILE A 74 -16.27 -13.70 2.51
CA ILE A 74 -17.04 -14.96 2.58
C ILE A 74 -18.10 -14.84 3.68
N GLN A 75 -17.74 -14.28 4.84
CA GLN A 75 -18.65 -14.19 5.98
C GLN A 75 -19.83 -13.25 5.70
N LYS A 76 -19.57 -12.06 5.14
CA LYS A 76 -20.61 -11.08 4.82
C LYS A 76 -21.36 -11.38 3.52
N LYS A 77 -20.84 -12.30 2.69
CA LYS A 77 -21.33 -12.60 1.34
C LYS A 77 -21.53 -11.31 0.54
N ALA A 78 -20.48 -10.50 0.46
CA ALA A 78 -20.54 -9.18 -0.17
C ALA A 78 -19.21 -8.82 -0.85
N LEU A 79 -19.31 -7.93 -1.82
CA LEU A 79 -18.19 -7.41 -2.60
C LEU A 79 -17.65 -6.12 -2.00
N PHE A 80 -16.34 -5.93 -2.10
CA PHE A 80 -15.62 -4.79 -1.56
C PHE A 80 -14.58 -4.32 -2.57
N CYS A 81 -14.10 -3.10 -2.36
CA CYS A 81 -13.00 -2.54 -3.12
C CYS A 81 -11.75 -2.51 -2.25
N PHE A 82 -10.71 -3.21 -2.66
CA PHE A 82 -9.49 -3.34 -1.88
C PHE A 82 -8.82 -2.00 -1.51
N PRO A 83 -8.53 -1.07 -2.45
CA PRO A 83 -7.95 0.21 -2.08
C PRO A 83 -8.86 1.02 -1.15
N CYS A 84 -10.18 1.00 -1.38
CA CYS A 84 -11.15 1.70 -0.52
C CYS A 84 -11.31 1.03 0.86
N LEU A 85 -11.11 -0.28 0.97
CA LEU A 85 -11.10 -1.00 2.24
C LEU A 85 -9.91 -0.57 3.11
N LEU A 86 -8.74 -0.36 2.49
CA LEU A 86 -7.51 0.01 3.19
C LEU A 86 -7.41 1.51 3.52
N PHE A 87 -7.81 2.37 2.58
CA PHE A 87 -7.60 3.82 2.67
C PHE A 87 -8.90 4.64 2.74
N GLY A 88 -10.05 3.98 2.72
CA GLY A 88 -11.35 4.64 2.78
C GLY A 88 -11.59 5.28 4.14
N GLY A 89 -11.63 6.61 4.15
CA GLY A 89 -12.05 7.44 5.29
C GLY A 89 -13.55 7.76 5.29
N SER A 90 -13.99 8.56 6.27
CA SER A 90 -15.40 8.89 6.52
C SER A 90 -16.13 9.60 5.37
N GLY A 91 -15.41 10.19 4.41
CA GLY A 91 -15.98 10.83 3.22
C GLY A 91 -16.09 9.92 1.98
N GLY A 92 -15.64 8.67 2.08
CA GLY A 92 -15.66 7.70 0.98
C GLY A 92 -16.96 6.90 0.91
N GLU A 93 -17.10 6.12 -0.17
CA GLU A 93 -18.26 5.26 -0.34
C GLU A 93 -18.21 4.07 0.65
N VAL A 94 -19.00 4.16 1.72
CA VAL A 94 -19.05 3.18 2.83
C VAL A 94 -19.41 1.78 2.33
N THR A 95 -20.19 1.68 1.25
CA THR A 95 -20.61 0.42 0.64
C THR A 95 -19.43 -0.46 0.21
N TRP A 96 -18.38 0.12 -0.35
CA TRP A 96 -17.24 -0.66 -0.85
C TRP A 96 -16.11 -0.85 0.16
N SER A 97 -16.20 -0.16 1.31
CA SER A 97 -15.14 -0.14 2.32
C SER A 97 -15.54 -0.80 3.64
N ARG A 98 -16.83 -0.80 4.02
CA ARG A 98 -17.27 -1.26 5.36
C ARG A 98 -18.47 -2.21 5.33
N THR A 99 -19.51 -1.92 4.56
CA THR A 99 -20.75 -2.72 4.60
C THR A 99 -20.76 -3.85 3.56
N GLY A 100 -20.21 -3.60 2.38
CA GLY A 100 -20.15 -4.54 1.27
C GLY A 100 -21.33 -4.39 0.30
N TYR A 101 -21.05 -4.53 -0.99
CA TYR A 101 -22.03 -4.49 -2.06
C TYR A 101 -22.62 -5.89 -2.34
N LYS A 102 -23.96 -5.98 -2.45
CA LYS A 102 -24.68 -7.25 -2.61
C LYS A 102 -25.65 -7.31 -3.80
N ASP A 103 -25.93 -6.18 -4.44
CA ASP A 103 -26.91 -6.10 -5.52
C ASP A 103 -26.31 -6.56 -6.85
N LEU A 104 -26.47 -7.84 -7.15
CA LEU A 104 -25.90 -8.45 -8.36
C LEU A 104 -26.61 -7.99 -9.64
N LYS A 105 -27.87 -7.55 -9.56
CA LYS A 105 -28.65 -7.08 -10.71
C LYS A 105 -28.01 -5.84 -11.34
N HIS A 106 -27.53 -4.90 -10.53
CA HIS A 106 -26.93 -3.65 -11.00
C HIS A 106 -25.40 -3.62 -10.84
N LEU A 107 -24.77 -4.79 -10.67
CA LEU A 107 -23.35 -4.91 -10.36
C LEU A 107 -22.45 -4.24 -11.39
N SER A 108 -22.68 -4.48 -12.68
CA SER A 108 -21.84 -3.93 -13.75
C SER A 108 -21.86 -2.41 -13.76
N GLU A 109 -23.06 -1.82 -13.66
CA GLU A 109 -23.23 -0.36 -13.58
C GLU A 109 -22.55 0.19 -12.33
N ARG A 110 -22.76 -0.45 -11.18
CA ARG A 110 -22.21 0.03 -9.92
C ARG A 110 -20.70 -0.05 -9.86
N ILE A 111 -20.10 -1.10 -10.41
CA ILE A 111 -18.65 -1.24 -10.56
C ILE A 111 -18.10 -0.11 -11.42
N THR A 112 -18.71 0.14 -12.58
CA THR A 112 -18.27 1.19 -13.53
C THR A 112 -18.34 2.58 -12.90
N LYS A 113 -19.42 2.86 -12.17
CA LYS A 113 -19.56 4.13 -11.44
C LYS A 113 -18.58 4.26 -10.28
N HIS A 114 -18.29 3.16 -9.59
CA HIS A 114 -17.36 3.16 -8.45
C HIS A 114 -15.92 3.41 -8.91
N GLU A 115 -15.46 2.70 -9.95
CA GLU A 115 -14.07 2.79 -10.41
C GLU A 115 -13.70 4.17 -10.97
N SER A 116 -14.68 4.91 -11.51
CA SER A 116 -14.48 6.28 -11.97
C SER A 116 -14.65 7.33 -10.86
N SER A 117 -14.97 6.93 -9.62
CA SER A 117 -15.19 7.88 -8.53
C SER A 117 -13.87 8.44 -7.99
N ASN A 118 -13.87 9.72 -7.60
CA ASN A 118 -12.70 10.35 -6.98
C ASN A 118 -12.22 9.59 -5.73
N SER A 119 -13.14 9.03 -4.95
CA SER A 119 -12.79 8.25 -3.76
C SER A 119 -12.00 6.99 -4.11
N HIS A 120 -12.37 6.30 -5.20
CA HIS A 120 -11.66 5.12 -5.67
C HIS A 120 -10.28 5.50 -6.19
N LEU A 121 -10.21 6.52 -7.05
CA LEU A 121 -8.97 6.96 -7.68
C LEU A 121 -7.93 7.43 -6.66
N ASP A 122 -8.35 8.25 -5.69
CA ASP A 122 -7.48 8.71 -4.58
C ASP A 122 -6.93 7.52 -3.76
N ASN A 123 -7.80 6.58 -3.39
CA ASN A 123 -7.38 5.40 -2.63
C ASN A 123 -6.47 4.46 -3.45
N ALA A 124 -6.71 4.34 -4.76
CA ALA A 124 -5.88 3.56 -5.66
C ALA A 124 -4.48 4.19 -5.82
N VAL A 125 -4.39 5.52 -5.93
CA VAL A 125 -3.12 6.25 -5.93
C VAL A 125 -2.38 6.08 -4.61
N LYS A 126 -3.07 6.25 -3.48
CA LYS A 126 -2.51 6.00 -2.14
C LYS A 126 -1.93 4.60 -2.04
N LEU A 127 -2.67 3.58 -2.46
CA LEU A 127 -2.19 2.19 -2.48
C LEU A 127 -0.95 2.03 -3.38
N GLY A 128 -0.95 2.63 -4.57
CA GLY A 128 0.19 2.59 -5.50
C GLY A 128 1.46 3.19 -4.90
N LEU A 129 1.35 4.38 -4.31
CA LEU A 129 2.46 5.12 -3.69
C LEU A 129 2.90 4.55 -2.33
N PHE A 130 2.03 3.81 -1.65
CA PHE A 130 2.31 3.27 -0.32
C PHE A 130 3.56 2.38 -0.32
N GLY A 131 4.53 2.63 0.57
CA GLY A 131 5.81 1.93 0.59
C GLY A 131 6.86 2.44 -0.42
N TRP A 132 6.45 3.11 -1.50
CA TRP A 132 7.36 3.81 -2.41
C TRP A 132 7.82 5.15 -1.85
N VAL A 133 6.90 5.95 -1.30
CA VAL A 133 7.20 7.30 -0.78
C VAL A 133 8.21 7.26 0.36
N ASN A 134 8.13 6.28 1.26
CA ASN A 134 9.14 6.11 2.32
C ASN A 134 10.52 5.79 1.73
N VAL A 135 10.60 4.95 0.70
CA VAL A 135 11.89 4.62 0.05
C VAL A 135 12.43 5.82 -0.74
N ALA A 136 11.59 6.51 -1.52
CA ALA A 136 11.99 7.66 -2.32
C ALA A 136 12.45 8.86 -1.45
N VAL A 137 11.74 9.14 -0.34
CA VAL A 137 12.15 10.18 0.62
C VAL A 137 13.46 9.81 1.33
N GLN A 138 13.66 8.54 1.67
CA GLN A 138 14.92 8.06 2.27
C GLN A 138 16.09 8.08 1.26
N ILE A 139 15.86 7.75 0.00
CA ILE A 139 16.85 7.91 -1.08
C ILE A 139 17.18 9.39 -1.26
N GLY A 140 16.17 10.27 -1.30
CA GLY A 140 16.37 11.71 -1.46
C GLY A 140 17.07 12.39 -0.28
N SER A 141 16.90 11.89 0.95
CA SER A 141 17.63 12.38 2.12
C SER A 141 19.05 11.83 2.18
N ALA A 142 19.27 10.55 1.84
CA ALA A 142 20.60 9.95 1.74
C ALA A 142 21.45 10.60 0.63
N TYR A 143 20.85 10.84 -0.54
CA TYR A 143 21.49 11.55 -1.65
C TYR A 143 21.88 12.98 -1.25
N ARG A 144 20.98 13.74 -0.60
CA ARG A 144 21.30 15.07 -0.07
C ARG A 144 22.45 15.05 0.93
N ARG A 145 22.43 14.12 1.89
CA ARG A 145 23.54 13.95 2.85
C ARG A 145 24.88 13.69 2.16
N GLY A 146 24.88 12.93 1.08
CA GLY A 146 26.11 12.68 0.29
C GLY A 146 26.64 13.95 -0.40
N ILE A 147 25.75 14.79 -0.93
CA ILE A 147 26.11 16.08 -1.52
C ILE A 147 26.62 17.05 -0.45
N ASP A 148 25.94 17.14 0.69
CA ASP A 148 26.33 18.01 1.80
C ASP A 148 27.70 17.61 2.38
N GLU A 149 27.94 16.30 2.53
CA GLU A 149 29.23 15.78 3.01
C GLU A 149 30.36 16.04 2.01
N HIS A 150 30.12 15.86 0.71
CA HIS A 150 31.09 16.21 -0.32
C HIS A 150 31.42 17.70 -0.30
N ASN A 151 30.40 18.56 -0.20
CA ASN A 151 30.58 20.01 -0.11
C ASN A 151 31.34 20.42 1.15
N ARG A 152 31.07 19.77 2.29
CA ARG A 152 31.81 19.96 3.55
C ARG A 152 33.29 19.62 3.39
N GLN A 153 33.60 18.48 2.77
CA GLN A 153 34.98 18.07 2.49
C GLN A 153 35.69 19.02 1.51
N VAL A 154 34.97 19.53 0.51
CA VAL A 154 35.50 20.54 -0.42
C VAL A 154 35.81 21.85 0.32
N GLU A 155 34.95 22.29 1.24
CA GLU A 155 35.18 23.47 2.07
C GLU A 155 36.40 23.27 2.99
N GLU A 156 36.49 22.12 3.65
CA GLU A 156 37.64 21.75 4.49
C GLU A 156 38.94 21.74 3.66
N ASN A 157 38.93 21.08 2.49
CA ASN A 157 40.08 21.07 1.58
C ASN A 157 40.45 22.46 1.04
N ARG A 158 39.48 23.35 0.83
CA ARG A 158 39.71 24.76 0.44
C ARG A 158 40.35 25.58 1.56
N THR A 159 40.20 25.19 2.81
CA THR A 159 40.84 25.86 3.97
C THR A 159 42.24 25.33 4.29
N LEU A 160 42.65 24.19 3.71
CA LEU A 160 44.00 23.61 3.88
C LEU A 160 45.19 24.35 3.22
N PRO A 161 45.09 25.28 2.24
CA PRO A 161 46.27 25.78 1.53
C PRO A 161 47.03 26.92 2.23
N ARG A 162 47.29 26.84 3.55
CA ARG A 162 48.30 27.69 4.23
C ARG A 162 49.08 27.05 5.39
N ALA A 163 48.77 25.84 5.84
CA ALA A 163 49.46 25.25 7.00
C ALA A 163 50.71 24.42 6.66
N VAL A 164 50.93 24.07 5.38
CA VAL A 164 52.01 23.13 4.98
C VAL A 164 53.30 23.85 4.53
N PHE A 165 53.33 25.19 4.42
CA PHE A 165 54.52 25.95 4.00
C PHE A 165 55.21 26.72 5.13
N ARG A 166 55.54 26.06 6.25
CA ARG A 166 56.52 26.62 7.20
C ARG A 166 57.44 25.54 7.76
N TYR A 167 58.28 24.97 6.89
CA TYR A 167 59.49 24.27 7.33
C TYR A 167 60.57 25.31 7.70
N PRO A 168 61.16 25.24 8.91
CA PRO A 168 62.27 26.12 9.29
C PRO A 168 63.55 25.67 8.58
N TYR A 169 64.09 26.51 7.71
CA TYR A 169 65.47 26.39 7.26
C TYR A 169 66.39 26.81 8.41
N PHE A 170 66.87 25.83 9.17
CA PHE A 170 68.15 25.93 9.87
C PHE A 170 69.24 25.55 8.87
N HIS A 171 70.18 26.46 8.63
CA HIS A 171 71.59 26.11 8.52
C HIS A 171 72.43 27.38 8.72
N GLU A 172 73.09 27.42 9.87
CA GLU A 172 74.35 28.14 10.07
C GLU A 172 75.34 27.71 8.98
N TYR A 173 76.21 28.62 8.50
CA TYR A 173 77.67 28.45 8.48
C TYR A 173 78.34 29.77 8.07
N THR A 174 79.19 30.25 9.00
CA THR A 174 80.36 31.15 8.91
C THR A 174 80.21 32.53 8.29
#